data_AF-A0A8T4G9W7-F1
#
_entry.id   AF-A0A8T4G9W7-F1
#
_cell.length_a   1.000
_cell.length_b   1.000
_cell.length_c   1.000
_cell.angle_alpha   90.00
_cell.angle_beta   90.00
_cell.angle_gamma   90.00
#
_symmetry.space_group_name_H-M   'P 1'
#
loop_
_entity.id
_entity.type
_entity.pdbx_description
1 polymer ?
#
loop_
_entity_poly.entity_id
_entity_poly.type
_entity_poly.pdbx_seq_one_letter_code
_entity_poly.pdbx_strand_id
1 'polypeptide(L)'
;MGGKAKKEKRNGRKYLAGYVDFGVLGKKEAYLFKNDKREKDSQPAFRLMIREGESWKEVGVFWIRESKPKEPEEEFFDFTQEGS
;
A
#
# COMPACT_ATOMS: atom_id res chain seq x y z
N MET A 1 19.15 1.06 -7.86
CA MET A 1 19.32 1.97 -6.71
C MET A 1 18.32 1.57 -5.62
N GLY A 2 18.75 0.84 -4.59
CA GLY A 2 17.89 0.40 -3.50
C GLY A 2 17.69 1.49 -2.46
N GLY A 3 16.49 2.06 -2.37
CA GLY A 3 16.14 2.97 -1.29
C GLY A 3 16.10 2.23 0.04
N LYS A 4 17.04 2.52 0.94
CA LYS A 4 17.03 1.97 2.31
C LYS A 4 15.87 2.60 3.07
N ALA A 5 14.76 1.88 3.21
CA ALA A 5 13.67 2.26 4.10
C ALA A 5 14.19 2.28 5.55
N LYS A 6 14.30 3.47 6.13
CA LYS A 6 14.76 3.64 7.52
C LYS A 6 13.56 3.47 8.44
N LYS A 7 13.51 2.36 9.18
CA LYS A 7 12.52 2.14 10.25
C LYS A 7 12.93 2.96 11.46
N GLU A 8 12.34 4.13 11.65
CA GLU A 8 12.48 4.89 12.90
C GLU A 8 11.23 4.71 13.77
N LYS A 9 11.41 4.74 15.10
CA LYS A 9 10.34 4.64 16.11
C LYS A 9 10.11 6.03 16.68
N ARG A 10 8.97 6.65 16.39
CA ARG A 10 8.47 7.83 17.12
C ARG A 10 7.19 7.40 17.85
N ASN A 11 7.16 7.49 19.19
CA ASN A 11 6.06 7.02 20.05
C ASN A 11 5.64 5.54 19.86
N GLY A 12 6.57 4.66 19.49
CA GLY A 12 6.29 3.22 19.32
C GLY A 12 5.52 2.85 18.05
N ARG A 13 5.07 3.82 17.24
CA ARG A 13 4.41 3.56 15.96
C ARG A 13 5.46 3.31 14.88
N LYS A 14 5.27 2.22 14.13
CA LYS A 14 6.12 1.86 12.99
C LYS A 14 5.66 2.65 11.77
N TYR A 15 6.61 3.24 11.06
CA TYR A 15 6.38 3.90 9.77
C TYR A 15 7.44 3.49 8.76
N LEU A 16 7.12 3.68 7.48
CA LEU A 16 8.11 3.64 6.40
C LEU A 16 8.54 5.07 6.09
N ALA A 17 9.84 5.28 5.91
CA ALA A 17 10.39 6.56 5.49
C ALA A 17 11.27 6.35 4.26
N GLY A 18 11.21 7.29 3.32
CA GLY A 18 12.02 7.27 2.11
C GLY A 18 11.80 8.52 1.27
N TYR A 19 12.55 8.64 0.18
CA TYR A 19 12.36 9.72 -0.77
C TYR A 19 11.39 9.31 -1.87
N VAL A 20 10.41 10.16 -2.14
CA VAL A 20 9.43 10.01 -3.22
C VAL A 20 9.59 11.19 -4.17
N ASP A 21 9.61 10.90 -5.46
CA ASP A 21 9.55 11.92 -6.50
C ASP A 21 8.07 12.25 -6.78
N PHE A 22 7.67 13.48 -6.47
CA PHE A 22 6.32 13.98 -6.68
C PHE A 22 6.17 14.71 -8.04
N GLY A 23 7.10 14.49 -8.97
CA GLY A 23 7.10 15.11 -10.30
C GLY A 23 7.39 16.60 -10.20
N VAL A 24 6.37 17.43 -10.47
CA VAL A 24 6.50 18.90 -10.48
C VAL A 24 6.90 19.48 -9.11
N LEU A 25 6.66 18.75 -8.02
CA LEU A 25 7.05 19.15 -6.66
C LEU A 25 8.45 18.63 -6.27
N GLY A 26 9.09 17.88 -7.16
CA GLY A 26 10.41 17.29 -6.98
C GLY A 26 10.45 16.16 -5.95
N LYS A 27 11.68 15.77 -5.60
CA LYS A 27 11.97 14.70 -4.66
C LYS A 27 11.86 15.20 -3.22
N LYS A 28 10.95 14.62 -2.45
CA LYS A 28 10.76 14.94 -1.03
C LYS A 28 10.94 13.70 -0.16
N GLU A 29 11.38 13.91 1.07
CA GLU A 29 11.31 12.88 2.10
C GLU A 29 9.86 12.70 2.54
N ALA A 30 9.37 11.47 2.48
CA ALA A 30 8.00 11.10 2.75
C ALA A 30 7.95 9.96 3.77
N TYR A 31 6.86 9.97 4.55
CA TYR A 31 6.64 9.08 5.68
C TYR A 31 5.25 8.45 5.54
N LEU A 32 5.22 7.12 5.47
CA LEU A 32 3.99 6.35 5.34
C LEU A 32 3.61 5.73 6.69
N PHE A 33 2.44 6.09 7.18
CA PHE A 33 1.90 5.62 8.45
C PHE A 33 0.72 4.68 8.22
N LYS A 34 0.68 3.56 8.96
CA LYS A 34 -0.52 2.72 9.02
C LYS A 34 -1.66 3.49 9.68
N ASN A 35 -2.86 3.39 9.11
CA ASN A 35 -4.05 3.94 9.73
C ASN A 35 -4.55 2.96 10.81
N ASP A 36 -4.03 3.10 12.03
CA ASP A 36 -4.40 2.23 13.16
C ASP A 36 -5.87 2.36 13.58
N LYS A 37 -6.55 3.45 13.19
CA LYS A 37 -7.98 3.69 13.44
C LYS A 37 -8.89 3.24 12.28
N ARG A 38 -8.38 2.42 11.36
CA ARG A 38 -9.19 1.87 10.27
C ARG A 38 -10.18 0.85 10.82
N GLU A 39 -11.46 1.14 10.68
CA GLU A 39 -12.59 0.29 11.08
C GLU A 39 -13.37 -0.25 9.87
N LYS A 40 -13.30 0.44 8.73
CA LYS A 40 -14.06 0.13 7.51
C LYS A 40 -13.15 0.08 6.28
N ASP A 41 -13.55 -0.65 5.26
CA ASP A 41 -12.80 -0.73 3.98
C ASP A 41 -12.85 0.55 3.14
N SER A 42 -13.83 1.42 3.40
CA SER A 42 -13.88 2.75 2.81
C SER A 42 -12.75 3.66 3.34
N GLN A 43 -12.18 3.35 4.51
CA GLN A 43 -11.10 4.14 5.10
C GLN A 43 -9.74 3.67 4.56
N PRO A 44 -8.79 4.61 4.35
CA PRO A 44 -7.48 4.27 3.82
C PRO A 44 -6.70 3.40 4.80
N ALA A 45 -5.88 2.49 4.27
CA ALA A 45 -4.99 1.62 5.03
C ALA A 45 -3.73 2.37 5.50
N PHE A 46 -3.24 3.32 4.70
CA PHE A 46 -2.07 4.12 5.02
C PHE A 46 -2.25 5.60 4.64
N ARG A 47 -1.56 6.47 5.37
CA ARG A 47 -1.47 7.92 5.11
C ARG A 47 -0.03 8.30 4.80
N LEU A 48 0.16 9.08 3.74
CA LEU A 48 1.45 9.61 3.31
C LEU A 48 1.61 11.04 3.76
N MET A 49 2.67 11.28 4.52
CA MET A 49 3.01 12.59 5.07
C MET A 49 4.35 13.06 4.54
N ILE A 50 4.50 14.37 4.35
CA ILE A 50 5.78 15.04 4.14
C ILE A 50 6.02 16.08 5.23
N ARG A 51 7.27 16.49 5.38
CA ARG A 51 7.64 17.60 6.27
C ARG A 51 7.95 18.83 5.43
N GLU A 52 7.24 19.92 5.68
CA GLU A 52 7.49 21.24 5.08
C GLU A 52 7.86 22.21 6.20
N GLY A 53 9.17 22.49 6.33
CA GLY A 53 9.72 23.23 7.47
C GLY A 53 9.48 22.52 8.80
N GLU A 54 8.74 23.16 9.70
CA GLU A 54 8.33 22.58 10.98
C GLU A 54 6.98 21.85 10.94
N SER A 55 6.26 21.97 9.83
CA SER A 55 4.91 21.43 9.68
C SER A 55 4.89 20.04 9.02
N TRP A 56 3.90 19.24 9.42
CA TRP A 56 3.57 17.97 8.78
C TRP A 56 2.37 18.17 7.86
N LYS A 57 2.46 17.64 6.64
CA LYS A 57 1.41 17.75 5.64
C LYS A 57 1.05 16.39 5.08
N GLU A 58 -0.24 16.05 5.09
CA GLU A 58 -0.75 14.87 4.39
C GLU A 58 -0.81 15.18 2.90
N VAL A 59 -0.23 14.30 2.08
CA VAL A 59 -0.15 14.46 0.62
C VAL A 59 -0.75 13.29 -0.15
N GLY A 60 -1.19 12.24 0.55
CA GLY A 60 -1.79 11.08 -0.09
C GLY A 60 -2.26 10.04 0.90
N VAL A 61 -3.06 9.13 0.38
CA VAL A 61 -3.68 8.02 1.12
C VAL A 61 -3.68 6.77 0.24
N PHE A 62 -3.48 5.61 0.85
CA PHE A 62 -3.40 4.34 0.15
C PHE A 62 -4.44 3.37 0.69
N TRP A 63 -5.17 2.72 -0.23
CA TRP A 63 -6.04 1.59 0.05
C TRP A 63 -5.33 0.31 -0.36
N ILE A 64 -5.40 -0.71 0.48
CA ILE A 64 -5.03 -2.07 0.09
C ILE A 64 -6.34 -2.80 -0.17
N ARG A 65 -6.56 -3.17 -1.43
CA ARG A 65 -7.59 -4.14 -1.80
C ARG A 65 -6.96 -5.51 -1.70
N GLU A 66 -7.46 -6.35 -0.81
CA GLU A 66 -7.13 -7.77 -0.86
C GLU A 66 -7.76 -8.33 -2.13
N SER A 67 -6.94 -8.67 -3.12
CA SER A 67 -7.42 -9.46 -4.25
C SER A 67 -7.84 -10.81 -3.66
N LYS A 68 -9.14 -11.12 -3.68
CA LYS A 68 -9.56 -12.51 -3.47
C LYS A 68 -8.79 -13.34 -4.51
N PRO A 69 -8.03 -14.37 -4.10
CA PRO A 69 -7.45 -15.28 -5.08
C PRO A 69 -8.58 -15.76 -5.98
N LYS A 70 -8.40 -15.66 -7.30
CA LYS A 70 -9.33 -16.30 -8.25
C LYS A 70 -9.33 -17.78 -7.88
N GLU A 71 -10.48 -18.31 -7.47
CA GLU A 71 -10.65 -19.75 -7.39
C GLU A 71 -10.28 -20.33 -8.76
N PRO A 72 -9.45 -21.39 -8.83
CA PRO A 72 -9.16 -22.02 -10.11
C PRO A 72 -10.50 -22.49 -10.69
N GLU A 73 -10.85 -21.98 -11.87
CA GLU A 73 -11.96 -22.51 -12.65
C GLU A 73 -11.64 -23.99 -12.89
N GLU A 74 -12.37 -24.90 -12.24
CA GLU A 74 -12.27 -26.33 -12.53
C GLU A 74 -12.64 -26.51 -14.00
N GLU A 75 -11.64 -26.79 -14.84
CA GLU A 75 -11.85 -27.24 -16.21
C GLU A 75 -12.61 -28.57 -16.15
N PHE A 76 -13.94 -28.51 -16.27
CA PHE A 76 -14.79 -29.67 -16.49
C PHE A 76 -14.41 -30.28 -17.85
N PHE A 77 -13.54 -31.28 -17.83
CA PHE A 77 -13.26 -32.14 -18.97
C PHE A 77 -14.45 -33.08 -19.15
N ASP A 78 -15.34 -32.77 -20.10
CA ASP A 78 -16.43 -33.65 -20.48
C ASP A 78 -15.87 -34.85 -21.27
N PHE A 79 -15.77 -36.00 -20.61
CA PHE A 79 -15.31 -37.25 -21.20
C PHE A 79 -16.50 -37.99 -21.83
N THR A 80 -17.07 -37.44 -22.91
CA THR A 80 -18.10 -38.13 -23.70
C THR A 80 -17.86 -38.04 -25.21
N GLN A 81 -16.87 -38.79 -25.71
CA GLN A 81 -16.81 -39.41 -27.04
C GLN A 81 -15.68 -40.45 -26.94
N GLU A 82 -15.71 -41.67 -27.46
CA GLU A 82 -16.64 -42.41 -28.29
C GLU A 82 -16.21 -43.88 -28.09
N GLY A 83 -17.14 -44.77 -27.76
CA GLY A 83 -16.82 -46.17 -27.59
C GLY A 83 -18.05 -47.06 -27.67
N SER A 84 -18.48 -47.35 -28.91
CA SER A 84 -19.05 -48.61 -29.40
C SER A 84 -19.59 -48.42 -30.81
#